data_AF-A0A8C6V8K8-F1
#
_entry.id   AF-A0A8C6V8K8-F1
#
_cell.length_a   1.000
_cell.length_b   1.000
_cell.length_c   1.000
_cell.angle_alpha   90.00
_cell.angle_beta   90.00
_cell.angle_gamma   90.00
#
_symmetry.space_group_name_H-M   'P 1'
#
loop_
_entity.id
_entity.type
_entity.pdbx_description
1 polymer ?
#
loop_
_entity_poly.entity_id
_entity_poly.type
_entity_poly.pdbx_seq_one_letter_code
_entity_poly.pdbx_strand_id
1 'polypeptide(L)'
;IEAAVERERKMEAFSEGAAPVEGDRVPHAAGLCALVPDRLHQREAERREEAEKRRRERDAQSVLEEQSDFFTASFAREREAIEALLRSEPAQGAEAAAEAVSEAARRLQDLQRLLTDSVRFLAPYEVRQAQAALSRLQGALSERRLQHWLFLSPGCVCDICGLNSF
;
A
#
# COMPACT_ATOMS: atom_id res chain seq x y z
N ILE A 1 3.66 -16.97 37.07
CA ILE A 1 2.68 -16.13 37.80
C ILE A 1 3.04 -16.01 39.29
N GLU A 2 3.77 -16.97 39.88
CA GLU A 2 4.17 -16.92 41.32
C GLU A 2 5.29 -15.91 41.68
N ALA A 3 6.06 -15.39 40.73
CA ALA A 3 7.17 -14.47 41.03
C ALA A 3 6.75 -13.01 41.34
N ALA A 4 5.47 -12.66 41.16
CA ALA A 4 4.97 -11.29 41.37
C ALA A 4 4.46 -11.03 42.79
N VAL A 5 4.05 -12.08 43.53
CA VAL A 5 3.42 -11.95 44.85
C VAL A 5 4.46 -11.73 45.98
N GLU A 6 5.71 -12.14 45.78
CA GLU A 6 6.74 -12.10 46.83
C GLU A 6 7.42 -10.73 46.99
N ARG A 7 7.22 -9.79 46.05
CA ARG A 7 7.74 -8.42 46.16
C ARG A 7 6.85 -7.47 46.97
N GLU A 8 5.56 -7.77 47.15
CA GLU A 8 4.64 -6.94 47.95
C GLU A 8 4.84 -7.09 49.46
N ARG A 9 5.39 -8.22 49.91
CA ARG A 9 5.50 -8.52 51.35
C ARG A 9 6.66 -7.83 52.08
N LYS A 10 7.54 -7.11 51.36
CA LYS A 10 8.77 -6.53 51.95
C LYS A 10 8.68 -5.03 52.28
N MET A 11 7.51 -4.41 52.08
CA MET A 11 7.34 -2.95 52.29
C MET A 11 6.39 -2.58 53.44
N GLU A 12 6.09 -3.50 54.36
CA GLU A 12 5.26 -3.22 55.55
C GLU A 12 5.86 -3.84 56.82
N ALA A 13 7.09 -3.48 57.18
CA ALA A 13 7.60 -3.77 58.52
C ALA A 13 8.81 -2.89 58.85
N PHE A 14 8.61 -1.58 58.96
CA PHE A 14 9.47 -0.77 59.83
C PHE A 14 8.75 0.51 60.27
N SER A 15 8.88 0.79 61.57
CA SER A 15 8.54 1.99 62.32
C SER A 15 7.12 2.14 62.88
N GLU A 16 6.96 1.59 64.08
CA GLU A 16 6.04 1.97 65.15
C GLU A 16 6.30 3.41 65.66
N GLY A 17 5.21 4.16 65.93
CA GLY A 17 5.01 4.95 67.16
C GLY A 17 5.63 6.35 67.31
N ALA A 18 4.79 7.39 67.23
CA ALA A 18 4.75 8.52 68.19
C ALA A 18 3.50 9.41 67.95
N ALA A 19 2.86 9.83 69.04
CA ALA A 19 1.54 10.48 69.15
C ALA A 19 1.54 12.00 68.80
N PRO A 20 0.37 12.69 68.84
CA PRO A 20 0.08 13.88 68.03
C PRO A 20 0.51 15.20 68.68
N VAL A 21 0.83 16.19 67.86
CA VAL A 21 0.90 17.60 68.26
C VAL A 21 -0.14 18.36 67.44
N GLU A 22 -1.18 18.85 68.12
CA GLU A 22 -2.09 19.85 67.61
C GLU A 22 -1.32 21.13 67.23
N GLY A 23 -1.56 21.65 66.04
CA GLY A 23 -1.00 22.91 65.57
C GLY A 23 -1.64 23.32 64.26
N ASP A 24 -2.61 24.21 64.37
CA ASP A 24 -3.17 25.12 63.36
C ASP A 24 -3.50 24.61 61.95
N ARG A 25 -4.82 24.59 61.69
CA ARG A 25 -5.40 24.48 60.35
C ARG A 25 -5.03 25.70 59.50
N VAL A 26 -4.10 25.52 58.58
CA VAL A 26 -4.06 26.29 57.33
C VAL A 26 -4.54 25.37 56.20
N PRO A 27 -5.79 25.50 55.72
CA PRO A 27 -6.24 24.74 54.56
C PRO A 27 -5.85 25.54 53.32
N HIS A 28 -4.71 25.26 52.68
CA HIS A 28 -4.49 25.46 51.23
C HIS A 28 -3.07 25.08 50.81
N ALA A 29 -2.80 23.77 50.72
CA ALA A 29 -1.66 23.24 49.96
C ALA A 29 -1.85 21.76 49.55
N ALA A 30 -2.75 21.03 50.21
CA ALA A 30 -3.02 19.62 49.91
C ALA A 30 -3.62 19.38 48.51
N GLY A 31 -4.38 20.35 47.98
CA GLY A 31 -4.99 20.25 46.64
C GLY A 31 -4.01 20.44 45.48
N LEU A 32 -2.86 21.09 45.70
CA LEU A 32 -1.87 21.33 44.64
C LEU A 32 -0.91 20.15 44.48
N CYS A 33 -0.52 19.49 45.57
CA CYS A 33 0.38 18.33 45.53
C CYS A 33 -0.27 17.08 44.91
N ALA A 34 -1.57 16.85 45.12
CA ALA A 34 -2.27 15.72 44.51
C ALA A 34 -2.45 15.87 42.99
N LEU A 35 -2.47 17.10 42.47
CA LEU A 35 -2.58 17.40 41.03
C LEU A 35 -1.24 17.35 40.28
N VAL A 36 -0.11 17.36 40.99
CA VAL A 36 1.24 17.29 40.36
C VAL A 36 1.50 15.93 39.71
N PRO A 37 1.19 14.78 40.36
CA PRO A 37 1.21 13.47 39.72
C PRO A 37 0.33 13.44 38.46
N ASP A 38 -0.89 13.97 38.54
CA ASP A 38 -1.83 13.96 37.40
C ASP A 38 -1.31 14.79 36.21
N ARG A 39 -0.75 15.98 36.45
CA ARG A 39 -0.14 16.80 35.39
C ARG A 39 1.11 16.14 34.80
N LEU A 40 1.88 15.40 35.60
CA LEU A 40 3.06 14.67 35.14
C LEU A 40 2.66 13.46 34.28
N HIS A 41 1.65 12.69 34.71
CA HIS A 41 1.05 11.63 33.91
C HIS A 41 0.46 12.17 32.60
N GLN A 42 -0.18 13.34 32.63
CA GLN A 42 -0.74 13.97 31.44
C GLN A 42 0.35 14.38 30.43
N ARG A 43 1.46 14.95 30.89
CA ARG A 43 2.63 15.25 30.04
C ARG A 43 3.31 14.00 29.52
N GLU A 44 3.33 12.92 30.30
CA GLU A 44 3.89 11.65 29.86
C GLU A 44 2.98 10.96 28.82
N ALA A 45 1.66 11.04 29.00
CA ALA A 45 0.68 10.60 28.01
C ALA A 45 0.78 11.40 26.71
N GLU A 46 0.91 12.73 26.79
CA GLU A 46 1.11 13.61 25.63
C GLU A 46 2.40 13.27 24.88
N ARG A 47 3.52 13.09 25.59
CA ARG A 47 4.78 12.63 24.96
C ARG A 47 4.68 11.26 24.31
N ARG A 48 3.93 10.32 24.92
CA ARG A 48 3.67 8.99 24.34
C ARG A 48 2.81 9.10 23.09
N GLU A 49 1.76 9.91 23.12
CA GLU A 49 0.87 10.14 21.98
C GLU A 49 1.61 10.78 20.80
N GLU A 50 2.44 11.80 21.05
CA GLU A 50 3.29 12.41 20.02
C GLU A 50 4.28 11.41 19.42
N ALA A 51 4.91 10.58 20.26
CA ALA A 51 5.83 9.54 19.80
C ALA A 51 5.10 8.48 18.95
N GLU A 52 3.91 8.06 19.36
CA GLU A 52 3.06 7.16 18.58
C GLU A 52 2.61 7.78 17.27
N LYS A 53 2.19 9.04 17.26
CA LYS A 53 1.81 9.76 16.03
C LYS A 53 2.98 9.82 15.06
N ARG A 54 4.17 10.21 15.53
CA ARG A 54 5.40 10.21 14.71
C ARG A 54 5.76 8.82 14.22
N ARG A 55 5.50 7.76 15.00
CA ARG A 55 5.70 6.38 14.57
C ARG A 55 4.72 6.00 13.46
N ARG A 56 3.42 6.29 13.64
CA ARG A 56 2.38 6.02 12.64
C ARG A 56 2.64 6.76 11.33
N GLU A 57 3.10 8.00 11.39
CA GLU A 57 3.47 8.78 10.18
C GLU A 57 4.63 8.14 9.42
N ARG A 58 5.67 7.66 10.12
CA ARG A 58 6.78 6.94 9.48
C ARG A 58 6.34 5.61 8.88
N ASP A 59 5.54 4.84 9.62
CA ASP A 59 5.02 3.55 9.15
C ASP A 59 4.09 3.77 7.92
N ALA A 60 3.29 4.85 7.91
CA ALA A 60 2.47 5.19 6.76
C ALA A 60 3.32 5.54 5.53
N GLN A 61 4.37 6.34 5.71
CA GLN A 61 5.28 6.71 4.63
C GLN A 61 6.01 5.48 4.05
N SER A 62 6.52 4.59 4.90
CA SER A 62 7.21 3.38 4.43
C SER A 62 6.27 2.46 3.63
N VAL A 63 5.01 2.34 4.05
CA VAL A 63 4.01 1.56 3.30
C VAL A 63 3.75 2.15 1.91
N LEU A 64 3.77 3.48 1.76
CA LEU A 64 3.60 4.10 0.44
C LEU A 64 4.78 3.77 -0.50
N GLU A 65 6.01 3.87 0.02
CA GLU A 65 7.24 3.59 -0.73
C GLU A 65 7.34 2.11 -1.14
N GLU A 66 7.03 1.20 -0.22
CA GLU A 66 6.99 -0.24 -0.50
C GLU A 66 5.96 -0.58 -1.60
N GLN A 67 4.81 0.08 -1.60
CA GLN A 67 3.77 -0.13 -2.60
C GLN A 67 4.16 0.41 -3.98
N SER A 68 4.85 1.57 -4.05
CA SER A 68 5.36 2.10 -5.32
C SER A 68 6.46 1.21 -5.92
N ASP A 69 7.35 0.69 -5.08
CA ASP A 69 8.41 -0.22 -5.53
C ASP A 69 7.84 -1.56 -6.01
N PHE A 70 6.87 -2.11 -5.26
CA PHE A 70 6.16 -3.31 -5.64
C PHE A 70 5.43 -3.14 -6.98
N PHE A 71 4.75 -2.00 -7.17
CA PHE A 71 4.10 -1.66 -8.43
C PHE A 71 5.12 -1.63 -9.57
N THR A 72 6.24 -0.91 -9.40
CA THR A 72 7.25 -0.74 -10.45
C THR A 72 7.86 -2.09 -10.86
N ALA A 73 8.19 -2.94 -9.89
CA ALA A 73 8.71 -4.27 -10.15
C ALA A 73 7.68 -5.18 -10.85
N SER A 74 6.43 -5.18 -10.37
CA SER A 74 5.36 -6.00 -10.95
C SER A 74 4.98 -5.53 -12.35
N PHE A 75 4.87 -4.22 -12.56
CA PHE A 75 4.57 -3.61 -13.86
C PHE A 75 5.65 -3.91 -14.89
N ALA A 76 6.93 -3.82 -14.50
CA ALA A 76 8.04 -4.15 -15.39
C ALA A 76 8.02 -5.62 -15.83
N ARG A 77 7.78 -6.54 -14.89
CA ARG A 77 7.68 -7.98 -15.17
C ARG A 77 6.51 -8.32 -16.10
N GLU A 78 5.32 -7.80 -15.81
CA GLU A 78 4.15 -8.11 -16.62
C GLU A 78 4.25 -7.47 -18.02
N ARG A 79 4.78 -6.25 -18.12
CA ARG A 79 5.11 -5.65 -19.43
C ARG A 79 6.07 -6.53 -20.23
N GLU A 80 7.16 -6.99 -19.62
CA GLU A 80 8.14 -7.86 -20.29
C GLU A 80 7.49 -9.17 -20.76
N ALA A 81 6.59 -9.75 -19.95
CA ALA A 81 5.84 -10.94 -20.33
C ALA A 81 4.93 -10.68 -21.54
N ILE A 82 4.22 -9.55 -21.58
CA ILE A 82 3.40 -9.14 -22.74
C ILE A 82 4.28 -8.93 -23.97
N GLU A 83 5.41 -8.23 -23.83
CA GLU A 83 6.35 -7.99 -24.94
C GLU A 83 6.97 -9.30 -25.45
N ALA A 84 7.22 -10.28 -24.59
CA ALA A 84 7.69 -11.60 -24.99
C ALA A 84 6.61 -12.36 -25.78
N LEU A 85 5.35 -12.31 -25.33
CA LEU A 85 4.21 -12.87 -26.05
C LEU A 85 3.99 -12.18 -27.41
N LEU A 86 4.26 -10.88 -27.50
CA LEU A 86 4.17 -10.10 -28.75
C LEU A 86 5.32 -10.39 -29.72
N ARG A 87 6.54 -10.64 -29.20
CA ARG A 87 7.73 -10.99 -30.00
C ARG A 87 7.78 -12.44 -30.45
N SER A 88 7.02 -13.34 -29.82
CA SER A 88 7.04 -14.74 -30.22
C SER A 88 6.46 -14.88 -31.63
N GLU A 89 7.30 -15.13 -32.63
CA GLU A 89 6.85 -15.43 -33.99
C GLU A 89 5.92 -16.65 -33.97
N PRO A 90 4.84 -16.69 -34.77
CA PRO A 90 3.89 -17.78 -34.79
C PRO A 90 4.50 -18.99 -35.51
N ALA A 91 5.45 -19.66 -34.85
CA ALA A 91 6.09 -20.88 -35.34
C ALA A 91 5.12 -22.07 -35.47
N GLN A 92 3.90 -21.95 -34.93
CA GLN A 92 2.92 -23.02 -34.77
C GLN A 92 1.58 -22.74 -35.47
N GLY A 93 1.51 -21.72 -36.33
CA GLY A 93 0.33 -21.43 -37.16
C GLY A 93 -0.63 -20.38 -36.60
N ALA A 94 -1.70 -20.12 -37.36
CA ALA A 94 -2.68 -19.04 -37.16
C ALA A 94 -3.43 -19.11 -35.82
N GLU A 95 -3.73 -20.30 -35.31
CA GLU A 95 -4.45 -20.47 -34.04
C GLU A 95 -3.56 -20.13 -32.84
N ALA A 96 -2.32 -20.58 -32.83
CA ALA A 96 -1.35 -20.24 -31.79
C ALA A 96 -1.06 -18.73 -31.74
N ALA A 97 -1.07 -18.06 -32.90
CA ALA A 97 -0.98 -16.62 -32.98
C ALA A 97 -2.20 -15.91 -32.36
N ALA A 98 -3.41 -16.41 -32.63
CA ALA A 98 -4.65 -15.86 -32.07
C ALA A 98 -4.73 -16.03 -30.55
N GLU A 99 -4.37 -17.21 -30.04
CA GLU A 99 -4.23 -17.50 -28.60
C GLU A 99 -3.24 -16.54 -27.94
N ALA A 100 -2.05 -16.33 -28.53
CA ALA A 100 -1.04 -15.41 -28.00
C ALA A 100 -1.53 -13.95 -27.95
N VAL A 101 -2.29 -13.50 -28.96
CA VAL A 101 -2.89 -12.16 -28.99
C VAL A 101 -4.00 -12.03 -27.94
N SER A 102 -4.81 -13.08 -27.73
CA SER A 102 -5.86 -13.12 -26.70
C SER A 102 -5.26 -13.07 -25.29
N GLU A 103 -4.25 -13.89 -25.02
CA GLU A 103 -3.58 -13.93 -23.71
C GLU A 103 -2.85 -12.61 -23.42
N ALA A 104 -2.19 -12.03 -24.42
CA ALA A 104 -1.57 -10.71 -24.26
C ALA A 104 -2.60 -9.60 -24.01
N ALA A 105 -3.81 -9.69 -24.58
CA ALA A 105 -4.90 -8.75 -24.30
C ALA A 105 -5.43 -8.93 -22.86
N ARG A 106 -5.56 -10.16 -22.37
CA ARG A 106 -5.95 -10.45 -20.98
C ARG A 106 -4.94 -9.86 -19.98
N ARG A 107 -3.65 -10.11 -20.21
CA ARG A 107 -2.56 -9.56 -19.38
C ARG A 107 -2.50 -8.04 -19.41
N LEU A 108 -2.80 -7.43 -20.56
CA LEU A 108 -2.90 -5.97 -20.65
C LEU A 108 -4.04 -5.43 -19.78
N GLN A 109 -5.19 -6.09 -19.73
CA GLN A 109 -6.29 -5.71 -18.83
C GLN A 109 -5.89 -5.86 -17.37
N ASP A 110 -5.20 -6.96 -17.01
CA ASP A 110 -4.66 -7.16 -15.67
C ASP A 110 -3.67 -6.04 -15.29
N LEU A 111 -2.82 -5.59 -16.24
CA LEU A 111 -1.88 -4.47 -16.05
C LEU A 111 -2.62 -3.13 -15.82
N GLN A 112 -3.71 -2.88 -16.55
CA GLN A 112 -4.55 -1.69 -16.34
C GLN A 112 -5.23 -1.69 -14.98
N ARG A 113 -5.69 -2.86 -14.54
CA ARG A 113 -6.27 -3.03 -13.21
C ARG A 113 -5.23 -2.77 -12.12
N LEU A 114 -4.04 -3.35 -12.24
CA LEU A 114 -2.92 -3.11 -11.31
C LEU A 114 -2.60 -1.62 -11.20
N LEU A 115 -2.54 -0.91 -12.33
CA LEU A 115 -2.34 0.54 -12.33
C LEU A 115 -3.46 1.25 -11.57
N THR A 116 -4.72 0.95 -11.88
CA THR A 116 -5.90 1.58 -11.26
C THR A 116 -5.90 1.40 -9.73
N ASP A 117 -5.61 0.20 -9.26
CA ASP A 117 -5.57 -0.14 -7.83
C ASP A 117 -4.39 0.57 -7.12
N SER A 118 -3.32 0.85 -7.86
CA SER A 118 -2.08 1.43 -7.33
C SER A 118 -1.98 2.96 -7.49
N VAL A 119 -2.81 3.61 -8.33
CA VAL A 119 -2.69 5.05 -8.66
C VAL A 119 -2.59 5.95 -7.42
N ARG A 120 -3.32 5.62 -6.35
CA ARG A 120 -3.34 6.43 -5.11
C ARG A 120 -2.02 6.47 -4.35
N PHE A 121 -1.11 5.55 -4.66
CA PHE A 121 0.19 5.41 -4.02
C PHE A 121 1.36 5.85 -4.92
N LEU A 122 1.09 6.07 -6.20
CA LEU A 122 2.10 6.38 -7.20
C LEU A 122 2.32 7.87 -7.33
N ALA A 123 3.56 8.25 -7.61
CA ALA A 123 3.87 9.62 -7.98
C ALA A 123 3.23 9.96 -9.34
N PRO A 124 2.83 11.23 -9.60
CA PRO A 124 2.24 11.63 -10.88
C PRO A 124 3.09 11.29 -12.11
N TYR A 125 4.41 11.23 -11.95
CA TYR A 125 5.34 10.82 -13.00
C TYR A 125 5.21 9.33 -13.35
N GLU A 126 5.13 8.46 -12.34
CA GLU A 126 5.01 7.01 -12.51
C GLU A 126 3.69 6.64 -13.18
N VAL A 127 2.59 7.32 -12.80
CA VAL A 127 1.28 7.13 -13.44
C VAL A 127 1.35 7.47 -14.93
N ARG A 128 1.96 8.62 -15.30
CA ARG A 128 2.14 9.00 -16.71
C ARG A 128 3.00 8.00 -17.47
N GLN A 129 4.07 7.50 -16.84
CA GLN A 129 4.97 6.51 -17.44
C GLN A 129 4.23 5.19 -17.71
N ALA A 130 3.46 4.71 -16.73
CA ALA A 130 2.68 3.48 -16.86
C ALA A 130 1.59 3.61 -17.94
N GLN A 131 0.86 4.74 -17.97
CA GLN A 131 -0.13 5.03 -19.02
C GLN A 131 0.50 5.07 -20.41
N ALA A 132 1.65 5.72 -20.57
CA ALA A 132 2.35 5.76 -21.85
C ALA A 132 2.82 4.36 -22.29
N ALA A 133 3.28 3.53 -21.36
CA ALA A 133 3.65 2.15 -21.65
C ALA A 133 2.42 1.31 -22.06
N LEU A 134 1.29 1.47 -21.38
CA LEU A 134 0.02 0.83 -21.75
C LEU A 134 -0.42 1.18 -23.18
N SER A 135 -0.37 2.46 -23.55
CA SER A 135 -0.73 2.89 -24.91
C SER A 135 0.18 2.29 -25.98
N ARG A 136 1.48 2.13 -25.69
CA ARG A 136 2.42 1.46 -26.61
C ARG A 136 2.10 -0.02 -26.77
N LEU A 137 1.84 -0.73 -25.67
CA LEU A 137 1.46 -2.15 -25.71
C LEU A 137 0.13 -2.36 -26.45
N GLN A 138 -0.84 -1.46 -26.26
CA GLN A 138 -2.11 -1.45 -27.00
C GLN A 138 -1.89 -1.28 -28.51
N GLY A 139 -1.03 -0.34 -28.91
CA GLY A 139 -0.66 -0.16 -30.31
C GLY A 139 -0.03 -1.42 -30.89
N ALA A 140 0.97 -1.99 -30.22
CA ALA A 140 1.62 -3.23 -30.64
C ALA A 140 0.64 -4.42 -30.75
N LEU A 141 -0.30 -4.54 -29.81
CA LEU A 141 -1.38 -5.53 -29.87
C LEU A 141 -2.30 -5.32 -31.07
N SER A 142 -2.70 -4.07 -31.35
CA SER A 142 -3.54 -3.75 -32.50
C SER A 142 -2.85 -4.05 -33.82
N GLU A 143 -1.56 -3.74 -33.95
CA GLU A 143 -0.75 -4.04 -35.13
C GLU A 143 -0.68 -5.55 -35.37
N ARG A 144 -0.41 -6.31 -34.31
CA ARG A 144 -0.32 -7.77 -34.40
C ARG A 144 -1.66 -8.43 -34.71
N ARG A 145 -2.75 -7.87 -34.16
CA ARG A 145 -4.11 -8.28 -34.51
C ARG A 145 -4.38 -8.02 -36.00
N LEU A 146 -4.03 -6.84 -36.53
CA LEU A 146 -4.18 -6.52 -37.95
C LEU A 146 -3.32 -7.43 -38.85
N GLN A 147 -2.08 -7.73 -38.47
CA GLN A 147 -1.22 -8.66 -39.19
C GLN A 147 -1.86 -10.06 -39.27
N HIS A 148 -2.43 -10.56 -38.16
CA HIS A 148 -3.16 -11.82 -38.15
C HIS A 148 -4.39 -11.78 -39.08
N TRP A 149 -5.19 -10.71 -39.03
CA TRP A 149 -6.32 -10.53 -39.95
C TRP A 149 -5.91 -10.49 -41.43
N LEU A 150 -4.72 -9.96 -41.75
CA LEU A 150 -4.18 -9.95 -43.12
C LEU A 150 -3.76 -11.35 -43.60
N PHE A 151 -3.34 -12.24 -42.70
CA PHE A 151 -2.98 -13.62 -43.04
C PHE A 151 -4.18 -14.58 -43.14
N LEU A 152 -5.28 -14.31 -42.41
CA LEU A 152 -6.49 -15.15 -42.42
C LEU A 152 -7.50 -14.79 -43.52
N SER A 153 -7.21 -13.82 -44.40
CA SER A 153 -8.20 -13.32 -45.35
C SER A 153 -7.68 -13.20 -46.79
N PRO A 154 -7.72 -14.28 -47.60
CA PRO A 154 -8.04 -14.17 -49.01
C PRO A 154 -9.58 -14.21 -49.15
N GLY A 155 -10.29 -13.14 -48.76
CA GLY A 155 -11.67 -12.93 -49.24
C GLY A 155 -12.79 -12.56 -48.25
N CYS A 156 -12.54 -11.98 -47.07
CA CYS A 156 -13.64 -11.47 -46.24
C CYS A 156 -13.77 -9.94 -46.30
N VAL A 157 -14.86 -9.49 -46.91
CA VAL A 157 -15.41 -8.13 -46.85
C VAL A 157 -15.87 -7.85 -45.42
N CYS A 158 -15.37 -6.75 -44.84
CA CYS A 158 -15.70 -6.32 -43.49
C CYS A 158 -17.04 -5.56 -43.45
N ASP A 159 -18.12 -6.22 -43.01
CA ASP A 159 -19.41 -5.59 -42.68
C ASP A 159 -19.54 -5.15 -41.19
N ILE A 160 -18.47 -5.25 -40.39
CA ILE A 160 -18.50 -4.96 -38.93
C ILE A 160 -17.62 -3.74 -38.58
N CYS A 161 -17.71 -2.68 -39.37
CA CYS A 161 -17.36 -1.32 -38.90
C CYS A 161 -18.62 -0.46 -38.90
N GLY A 162 -19.63 -0.91 -38.15
CA GLY A 162 -20.76 -0.09 -37.73
C GLY A 162 -20.33 0.85 -36.61
N LEU A 163 -20.54 2.14 -36.85
CA LEU A 163 -20.26 3.30 -36.00
C LEU A 163 -20.44 3.08 -34.50
N ASN A 164 -19.50 3.61 -33.70
CA ASN A 164 -19.82 4.57 -32.64
C ASN A 164 -18.54 5.17 -32.05
N SER A 165 -18.19 6.38 -32.49
CA SER A 165 -17.41 7.34 -31.73
C SER A 165 -18.40 8.32 -31.10
N PHE A 166 -18.53 8.27 -29.77
CA PHE A 166 -18.99 9.36 -28.92
C PHE A 166 -17.95 9.56 -27.83
#